data_AF-A0A0F5W4P5-F1
#
_entry.id   AF-A0A0F5W4P5-F1
#
_cell.length_a   1.000
_cell.length_b   1.000
_cell.length_c   1.000
_cell.angle_alpha   90.00
_cell.angle_beta   90.00
_cell.angle_gamma   90.00
#
_symmetry.space_group_name_H-M   'P 1'
#
loop_
_entity.id
_entity.type
_entity.pdbx_description
1 polymer ?
#
loop_
_entity_poly.entity_id
_entity_poly.type
_entity_poly.pdbx_seq_one_letter_code
_entity_poly.pdbx_strand_id
1 'polypeptide(L)'
;MHFDDRQRRVGRSPLLFVAPLVLLILLTLVLLWEIARSNITGALAHQWPWRLRLMDMNPLGALLAVALAAVFGRAQYGRTVRPAMGWSSSWAVGDLGPDEPGWHVEIVNGGSQHAVVEQVDYCLVPRGEEPTAWTDHAGLLTELAGRGLVQGKDYYLRLTGAGFPLGAGGMRAGAYGRRFIDEIDQLRLRLRVADAVGDSHERIMDLMRGARMERPGS
;
A
#
# COMPACT_ATOMS: atom_id res chain seq x y z
N MET A 1 -18.82 8.62 11.18
CA MET A 1 -18.00 8.43 9.95
C MET A 1 -17.47 7.00 9.93
N HIS A 2 -17.85 6.16 8.97
CA HIS A 2 -17.39 4.77 8.86
C HIS A 2 -16.12 4.73 8.00
N PHE A 3 -14.99 4.33 8.59
CA PHE A 3 -13.72 4.21 7.88
C PHE A 3 -13.58 2.79 7.35
N ASP A 4 -13.14 2.66 6.09
CA ASP A 4 -12.84 1.36 5.50
C ASP A 4 -11.43 0.93 5.91
N ASP A 5 -11.36 -0.06 6.82
CA ASP A 5 -10.10 -0.63 7.31
C ASP A 5 -9.50 -1.67 6.35
N ARG A 6 -10.15 -1.91 5.20
CA ARG A 6 -9.65 -2.86 4.20
C ARG A 6 -8.42 -2.30 3.50
N GLN A 7 -7.46 -3.18 3.27
CA GLN A 7 -6.31 -2.84 2.44
C GLN A 7 -6.75 -2.66 0.98
N ARG A 8 -6.46 -1.50 0.42
CA ARG A 8 -6.74 -1.13 -0.97
C ARG A 8 -5.46 -0.92 -1.77
N ARG A 9 -5.49 -1.21 -3.07
CA ARG A 9 -4.43 -0.81 -3.99
C ARG A 9 -4.73 0.58 -4.50
N VAL A 10 -3.80 1.51 -4.33
CA VAL A 10 -4.00 2.95 -4.65
C VAL A 10 -3.23 3.35 -5.92
N GLY A 11 -2.14 2.63 -6.24
CA GLY A 11 -1.34 2.90 -7.43
C GLY A 11 -0.79 1.63 -8.08
N ARG A 12 -0.49 1.70 -9.38
CA ARG A 12 0.31 0.70 -10.10
C ARG A 12 1.57 1.36 -10.62
N SER A 13 2.68 0.62 -10.62
CA SER A 13 3.93 1.11 -11.21
C SER A 13 3.71 1.41 -12.71
N PRO A 14 3.90 2.67 -13.17
CA PRO A 14 3.67 3.01 -14.56
C PRO A 14 4.67 2.28 -15.48
N LEU A 15 5.95 2.21 -15.11
CA LEU A 15 6.97 1.57 -15.95
C LEU A 15 6.76 0.06 -16.08
N LEU A 16 6.49 -0.64 -14.96
CA LEU A 16 6.45 -2.10 -14.94
C LEU A 16 5.10 -2.68 -15.38
N PHE A 17 4.03 -1.88 -15.37
CA PHE A 17 2.71 -2.32 -15.78
C PHE A 17 2.25 -1.72 -17.12
N VAL A 18 2.44 -0.42 -17.33
CA VAL A 18 1.88 0.27 -18.51
C VAL A 18 2.70 -0.05 -19.76
N ALA A 19 4.03 -0.08 -19.68
CA ALA A 19 4.86 -0.30 -20.87
C ALA A 19 4.61 -1.68 -21.55
N PRO A 20 4.59 -2.82 -20.83
CA PRO A 20 4.27 -4.11 -21.46
C PRO A 20 2.84 -4.17 -22.02
N LEU A 21 1.88 -3.52 -21.34
CA LEU A 21 0.50 -3.48 -21.79
C LEU A 21 0.34 -2.65 -23.08
N VAL A 22 0.98 -1.48 -23.14
CA VAL A 22 1.00 -0.63 -24.33
C VAL A 22 1.67 -1.37 -25.49
N LEU A 23 2.81 -2.03 -25.25
CA LEU A 23 3.47 -2.84 -26.27
C LEU A 23 2.55 -3.96 -26.78
N LEU A 24 1.86 -4.66 -25.89
CA LEU A 24 0.89 -5.71 -26.26
C LEU A 24 -0.25 -5.15 -27.13
N ILE A 25 -0.81 -4.00 -26.75
CA ILE A 25 -1.87 -3.33 -27.52
C ILE A 25 -1.37 -2.94 -28.91
N LEU A 26 -0.20 -2.30 -29.00
CA LEU A 26 0.39 -1.89 -30.27
C LEU A 26 0.63 -3.10 -31.19
N LEU A 27 1.22 -4.17 -30.68
CA LEU A 27 1.44 -5.39 -31.45
C LEU A 27 0.12 -6.04 -31.90
N THR A 28 -0.91 -5.99 -31.07
CA THR A 28 -2.24 -6.48 -31.43
C THR A 28 -2.86 -5.65 -32.56
N LEU A 29 -2.71 -4.33 -32.53
CA LEU A 29 -3.17 -3.46 -33.61
C LEU A 29 -2.42 -3.74 -34.92
N VAL A 30 -1.10 -3.94 -34.86
CA VAL A 30 -0.28 -4.34 -36.02
C VAL A 30 -0.74 -5.68 -36.59
N LEU A 31 -1.07 -6.64 -35.73
CA LEU A 31 -1.61 -7.93 -36.17
C LEU A 31 -2.95 -7.79 -36.88
N LEU A 32 -3.89 -7.04 -36.30
CA LEU A 32 -5.19 -6.79 -36.92
C LEU A 32 -5.06 -6.08 -38.26
N TRP A 33 -4.13 -5.13 -38.35
CA TRP A 33 -3.78 -4.46 -39.60
C TRP A 33 -3.29 -5.45 -40.66
N GLU A 34 -2.30 -6.27 -40.33
CA GLU A 34 -1.73 -7.21 -41.30
C GLU A 34 -2.73 -8.31 -41.69
N ILE A 35 -3.61 -8.76 -40.79
CA ILE A 35 -4.72 -9.66 -41.11
C ILE A 35 -5.70 -8.98 -42.08
N ALA A 36 -6.14 -7.75 -41.80
CA ALA A 36 -7.05 -7.03 -42.69
C ALA A 36 -6.42 -6.83 -44.08
N ARG A 37 -5.13 -6.44 -44.11
CA ARG A 37 -4.33 -6.27 -45.32
C ARG A 37 -4.21 -7.56 -46.12
N SER A 38 -3.92 -8.70 -45.47
CA SER A 38 -3.75 -9.98 -46.17
C SER A 38 -5.03 -10.53 -46.78
N ASN A 39 -6.19 -10.07 -46.31
CA ASN A 39 -7.49 -10.47 -46.83
C ASN A 39 -7.97 -9.61 -48.02
N ILE A 40 -7.27 -8.51 -48.34
CA ILE A 40 -7.62 -7.66 -49.48
C ILE A 40 -6.96 -8.19 -50.76
N THR A 41 -7.78 -8.37 -51.78
CA THR A 41 -7.37 -8.91 -53.09
C THR A 41 -7.67 -7.90 -54.21
N GLY A 42 -7.06 -8.11 -55.38
CA GLY A 42 -7.28 -7.28 -56.57
C GLY A 42 -6.59 -5.90 -56.53
N ALA A 43 -7.09 -4.97 -57.34
CA ALA A 43 -6.47 -3.64 -57.53
C ALA A 43 -6.36 -2.80 -56.23
N LEU A 44 -7.20 -3.10 -55.24
CA LEU A 44 -7.20 -2.43 -53.93
C LEU A 44 -5.95 -2.76 -53.10
N ALA A 45 -5.34 -3.95 -53.27
CA ALA A 45 -4.14 -4.35 -52.53
C ALA A 45 -2.90 -3.50 -52.86
N HIS A 46 -2.89 -2.85 -54.03
CA HIS A 46 -1.80 -1.97 -54.48
C HIS A 46 -2.00 -0.50 -54.12
N GLN A 47 -3.18 -0.15 -53.60
CA GLN A 47 -3.50 1.21 -53.20
C GLN A 47 -3.07 1.48 -51.76
N TRP A 48 -2.83 2.75 -51.45
CA TRP A 48 -2.67 3.18 -50.08
C TRP A 48 -4.03 3.07 -49.37
N PRO A 49 -4.11 2.59 -48.11
CA PRO A 49 -3.00 2.23 -47.20
C PRO A 49 -2.50 0.77 -47.29
N TRP A 50 -3.16 -0.10 -48.04
CA TRP A 50 -2.95 -1.57 -48.05
C TRP A 50 -1.60 -2.07 -48.59
N ARG A 51 -0.87 -1.20 -49.29
CA ARG A 51 0.52 -1.48 -49.68
C ARG A 51 1.50 -1.46 -48.50
N LEU A 52 1.15 -0.82 -47.37
CA LEU A 52 2.03 -0.66 -46.22
C LEU A 52 2.14 -1.97 -45.41
N ARG A 53 3.32 -2.57 -45.41
CA ARG A 53 3.69 -3.72 -44.57
C ARG A 53 4.46 -3.20 -43.36
N LEU A 54 3.91 -3.39 -42.17
CA LEU A 54 4.51 -2.96 -40.92
C LEU A 54 5.52 -3.98 -40.42
N MET A 55 5.15 -5.26 -40.40
CA MET A 55 6.00 -6.31 -39.87
C MET A 55 5.62 -7.70 -40.40
N ASP A 56 6.58 -8.61 -40.40
CA ASP A 56 6.35 -10.00 -40.80
C ASP A 56 5.59 -10.80 -39.72
N MET A 57 4.76 -11.74 -40.16
CA MET A 57 3.93 -12.56 -39.26
C MET A 57 4.72 -13.35 -38.23
N ASN A 58 5.89 -13.88 -38.61
CA ASN A 58 6.74 -14.67 -37.73
C ASN A 58 7.29 -13.85 -36.55
N PRO A 59 8.02 -12.73 -36.76
CA PRO A 59 8.47 -11.89 -35.65
C PRO A 59 7.31 -11.25 -34.88
N LEU A 60 6.18 -10.96 -35.54
CA LEU A 60 4.98 -10.43 -34.88
C LEU A 60 4.39 -11.42 -33.88
N GLY A 61 4.24 -12.68 -34.28
CA GLY A 61 3.78 -13.75 -33.40
C GLY A 61 4.71 -13.96 -32.20
N ALA A 62 6.03 -13.95 -32.44
CA ALA A 62 7.02 -14.07 -31.37
C ALA A 62 6.95 -12.90 -30.36
N LEU A 63 6.90 -11.66 -30.85
CA LEU A 63 6.80 -10.47 -30.00
C LEU A 63 5.49 -10.42 -29.21
N LEU A 64 4.36 -10.81 -29.84
CA LEU A 64 3.08 -10.94 -29.16
C LEU A 64 3.14 -11.96 -28.03
N ALA A 65 3.71 -13.14 -28.30
CA ALA A 65 3.85 -14.19 -27.29
C ALA A 65 4.69 -13.72 -26.09
N VAL A 66 5.81 -13.04 -26.34
CA VAL A 66 6.66 -12.46 -25.29
C VAL A 66 5.94 -11.36 -24.51
N ALA A 67 5.27 -10.44 -25.19
CA ALA A 67 4.52 -9.36 -24.53
C ALA A 67 3.38 -9.91 -23.67
N LEU A 68 2.66 -10.91 -24.18
CA LEU A 68 1.59 -11.59 -23.46
C LEU A 68 2.13 -12.31 -22.21
N ALA A 69 3.23 -13.07 -22.36
CA ALA A 69 3.89 -13.75 -21.24
C ALA A 69 4.38 -12.76 -20.19
N ALA A 70 4.94 -11.61 -20.60
CA ALA A 70 5.38 -10.56 -19.69
C ALA A 70 4.22 -9.96 -18.88
N VAL A 71 3.09 -9.66 -19.54
CA VAL A 71 1.88 -9.13 -18.88
C VAL A 71 1.31 -10.13 -17.88
N PHE A 72 1.15 -11.40 -18.27
CA PHE A 72 0.67 -12.44 -17.36
C PHE A 72 1.64 -12.72 -16.22
N GLY A 73 2.94 -12.82 -16.50
CA GLY A 73 3.98 -13.01 -15.51
C GLY A 73 3.96 -11.90 -14.45
N ARG A 74 3.85 -10.63 -14.88
CA ARG A 74 3.73 -9.48 -13.97
C ARG A 74 2.45 -9.52 -13.15
N ALA A 75 1.33 -9.92 -13.74
CA ALA A 75 0.06 -10.03 -13.04
C ALA A 75 0.09 -11.13 -11.97
N GLN A 76 0.69 -12.28 -12.26
CA GLN A 76 0.87 -13.38 -11.31
C GLN A 76 1.85 -12.99 -10.20
N TYR A 77 3.03 -12.49 -10.57
CA TYR A 77 4.03 -12.07 -9.60
C TYR A 77 3.50 -10.99 -8.65
N GLY A 78 2.79 -9.98 -9.19
CA GLY A 78 2.14 -8.93 -8.40
C GLY A 78 1.02 -9.41 -7.46
N ARG A 79 0.44 -10.61 -7.70
CA ARG A 79 -0.48 -11.24 -6.74
C ARG A 79 0.28 -11.94 -5.63
N THR A 80 1.38 -12.61 -5.96
CA THR A 80 2.21 -13.36 -5.00
C THR A 80 2.93 -12.45 -4.02
N VAL A 81 3.41 -11.29 -4.47
CA VAL A 81 4.16 -10.33 -3.63
C VAL A 81 3.28 -9.27 -2.98
N ARG A 82 1.95 -9.39 -3.12
CA ARG A 82 1.03 -8.42 -2.54
C ARG A 82 1.24 -8.37 -1.02
N PRO A 83 1.47 -7.19 -0.42
CA PRO A 83 1.60 -7.07 1.01
C PRO A 83 0.27 -7.44 1.68
N ALA A 84 0.34 -8.05 2.84
CA ALA A 84 -0.80 -8.30 3.71
C ALA A 84 -0.60 -7.51 4.99
N MET A 85 -0.86 -6.21 4.90
CA MET A 85 -0.69 -5.28 6.00
C MET A 85 -1.66 -5.64 7.11
N GLY A 86 -1.19 -5.78 8.34
CA GLY A 86 -1.98 -6.03 9.52
C GLY A 86 -1.39 -5.31 10.72
N TRP A 87 -1.99 -5.54 11.88
CA TRP A 87 -1.47 -5.04 13.15
C TRP A 87 -1.76 -6.06 14.24
N SER A 88 -0.91 -6.07 15.25
CA SER A 88 -1.07 -6.80 16.49
C SER A 88 -0.91 -5.83 17.65
N SER A 89 -1.52 -6.17 18.77
CA SER A 89 -1.45 -5.36 19.97
C SER A 89 -1.54 -6.19 21.21
N SER A 90 -0.94 -5.70 22.28
CA SER A 90 -1.04 -6.31 23.60
C SER A 90 -0.63 -5.30 24.67
N TRP A 91 -1.08 -5.52 25.90
CA TRP A 91 -0.52 -4.82 27.04
C TRP A 91 0.81 -5.44 27.43
N ALA A 92 1.86 -4.63 27.54
CA ALA A 92 3.15 -5.06 28.07
C ALA A 92 3.85 -3.90 28.79
N VAL A 93 4.91 -4.21 29.53
CA VAL A 93 5.70 -3.24 30.30
C VAL A 93 7.00 -2.90 29.57
N GLY A 94 7.64 -1.78 29.94
CA GLY A 94 9.00 -1.44 29.55
C GLY A 94 9.17 -0.24 28.61
N ASP A 95 8.14 0.14 27.85
CA ASP A 95 8.27 1.23 26.86
C ASP A 95 7.99 2.63 27.40
N LEU A 96 7.19 2.74 28.46
CA LEU A 96 6.84 4.01 29.12
C LEU A 96 7.47 4.14 30.51
N GLY A 97 7.99 3.02 31.02
CA GLY A 97 8.62 2.88 32.33
C GLY A 97 8.80 1.39 32.66
N PRO A 98 9.68 1.04 33.61
CA PRO A 98 10.01 -0.35 33.94
C PRO A 98 8.78 -1.15 34.40
N ASP A 99 7.87 -0.52 35.14
CA ASP A 99 6.66 -1.17 35.69
C ASP A 99 5.36 -0.57 35.13
N GLU A 100 5.46 0.29 34.11
CA GLU A 100 4.29 0.96 33.53
C GLU A 100 3.74 0.13 32.35
N PRO A 101 2.51 -0.42 32.47
CA PRO A 101 1.91 -1.14 31.36
C PRO A 101 1.49 -0.13 30.27
N GLY A 102 1.92 -0.39 29.04
CA GLY A 102 1.52 0.30 27.84
C GLY A 102 0.79 -0.62 26.88
N TRP A 103 -0.19 -0.07 26.15
CA TRP A 103 -0.80 -0.73 25.02
C TRP A 103 0.17 -0.69 23.84
N HIS A 104 0.78 -1.83 23.53
CA HIS A 104 1.77 -1.95 22.48
C HIS A 104 1.07 -2.25 21.17
N VAL A 105 1.53 -1.60 20.11
CA VAL A 105 0.99 -1.82 18.77
C VAL A 105 2.14 -2.05 17.81
N GLU A 106 2.04 -3.15 17.07
CA GLU A 106 2.95 -3.51 16.00
C GLU A 106 2.18 -3.59 14.70
N ILE A 107 2.79 -3.09 13.64
CA ILE A 107 2.31 -3.23 12.27
C ILE A 107 3.06 -4.39 11.65
N VAL A 108 2.34 -5.32 11.06
CA VAL A 108 2.91 -6.52 10.44
C VAL A 108 2.63 -6.52 8.95
N ASN A 109 3.55 -7.11 8.19
CA ASN A 109 3.32 -7.47 6.80
C ASN A 109 3.33 -9.00 6.72
N GLY A 110 2.14 -9.60 6.61
CA GLY A 110 1.97 -11.04 6.41
C GLY A 110 2.18 -11.49 4.96
N GLY A 111 2.60 -10.59 4.07
CA GLY A 111 2.96 -10.90 2.69
C GLY A 111 4.28 -11.68 2.60
N SER A 112 4.51 -12.32 1.46
CA SER A 112 5.70 -13.13 1.21
C SER A 112 7.00 -12.31 0.99
N GLN A 113 6.86 -11.01 0.76
CA GLN A 113 7.96 -10.08 0.45
C GLN A 113 7.86 -8.84 1.34
N HIS A 114 8.98 -8.12 1.45
CA HIS A 114 8.99 -6.82 2.11
C HIS A 114 8.13 -5.81 1.33
N ALA A 115 7.56 -4.86 2.06
CA ALA A 115 6.93 -3.68 1.51
C ALA A 115 7.67 -2.45 2.02
N VAL A 116 7.80 -1.40 1.21
CA VAL A 116 8.50 -0.19 1.62
C VAL A 116 7.49 0.89 1.96
N VAL A 117 7.60 1.51 3.12
CA VAL A 117 6.73 2.63 3.51
C VAL A 117 6.93 3.78 2.53
N GLU A 118 5.84 4.26 1.93
CA GLU A 118 5.82 5.47 1.11
C GLU A 118 5.38 6.67 1.94
N GLN A 119 4.33 6.49 2.75
CA GLN A 119 3.71 7.56 3.51
C GLN A 119 3.00 7.00 4.74
N VAL A 120 3.07 7.74 5.84
CA VAL A 120 2.32 7.47 7.07
C VAL A 120 1.63 8.75 7.49
N ASP A 121 0.31 8.69 7.58
CA ASP A 121 -0.50 9.78 8.11
C ASP A 121 -1.29 9.30 9.33
N TYR A 122 -1.62 10.23 10.20
CA TYR A 122 -2.31 10.00 11.45
C TYR A 122 -3.56 10.86 11.55
N CYS A 123 -4.59 10.33 12.18
CA CYS A 123 -5.81 11.04 12.52
C CYS A 123 -6.18 10.67 13.96
N LEU A 124 -6.25 11.67 14.83
CA LEU A 124 -6.61 11.51 16.23
C LEU A 124 -8.11 11.66 16.37
N VAL A 125 -8.74 10.81 17.17
CA VAL A 125 -10.12 10.98 17.61
C VAL A 125 -10.08 11.09 19.13
N PRO A 126 -10.06 12.31 19.68
CA PRO A 126 -10.07 12.53 21.12
C PRO A 126 -11.42 12.13 21.70
N ARG A 127 -11.45 11.87 23.00
CA ARG A 127 -12.64 11.38 23.66
C ARG A 127 -13.74 12.43 23.72
N GLY A 128 -14.90 12.08 23.15
CA GLY A 128 -16.06 12.98 23.08
C GLY A 128 -15.88 14.15 22.09
N GLU A 129 -14.84 14.13 21.27
CA GLU A 129 -14.55 15.15 20.25
C GLU A 129 -14.63 14.55 18.83
N GLU A 130 -14.68 15.43 17.84
CA GLU A 130 -14.63 15.04 16.43
C GLU A 130 -13.21 14.64 15.99
N PRO A 131 -13.06 13.80 14.95
CA PRO A 131 -11.75 13.45 14.39
C PRO A 131 -10.98 14.68 13.90
N THR A 132 -9.68 14.71 14.20
CA THR A 132 -8.76 15.71 13.64
C THR A 132 -8.52 15.49 12.16
N ALA A 133 -7.99 16.50 11.48
CA ALA A 133 -7.48 16.34 10.11
C ALA A 133 -6.35 15.30 10.08
N TRP A 134 -6.19 14.63 8.93
CA TRP A 134 -5.03 13.77 8.68
C TRP A 134 -3.77 14.61 8.65
N THR A 135 -2.75 14.17 9.37
CA THR A 135 -1.47 14.87 9.49
C THR A 135 -0.31 13.89 9.52
N ASP A 136 0.91 14.37 9.33
CA ASP A 136 2.10 13.54 9.40
C ASP A 136 2.52 13.28 10.87
N HIS A 137 3.66 12.63 11.07
CA HIS A 137 4.18 12.36 12.40
C HIS A 137 4.44 13.64 13.22
N ALA A 138 4.96 14.71 12.59
CA ALA A 138 5.27 15.95 13.30
C ALA A 138 4.00 16.69 13.73
N GLY A 139 2.99 16.72 12.86
CA GLY A 139 1.69 17.27 13.20
C GLY A 139 0.99 16.48 14.30
N LEU A 140 1.05 15.15 14.28
CA LEU A 140 0.52 14.33 15.37
C LEU A 140 1.18 14.65 16.71
N LEU A 141 2.52 14.77 16.75
CA LEU A 141 3.22 15.14 17.98
C LEU A 141 2.80 16.52 18.49
N THR A 142 2.57 17.47 17.59
CA THR A 142 2.10 18.81 17.93
C THR A 142 0.70 18.77 18.54
N GLU A 143 -0.22 18.01 17.94
CA GLU A 143 -1.59 17.80 18.45
C GLU A 143 -1.59 17.13 19.83
N LEU A 144 -0.77 16.08 20.03
CA LEU A 144 -0.65 15.39 21.31
C LEU A 144 -0.03 16.30 22.39
N ALA A 145 1.00 17.07 22.04
CA ALA A 145 1.60 18.05 22.95
C ALA A 145 0.64 19.18 23.34
N GLY A 146 -0.20 19.65 22.40
CA GLY A 146 -1.25 20.63 22.66
C GLY A 146 -2.29 20.16 23.67
N ARG A 147 -2.44 18.84 23.83
CA ARG A 147 -3.29 18.19 24.84
C ARG A 147 -2.54 17.89 26.15
N GLY A 148 -1.26 18.23 26.23
CA GLY A 148 -0.42 17.97 27.40
C GLY A 148 -0.05 16.49 27.57
N LEU A 149 -0.12 15.68 26.51
CA LEU A 149 0.40 14.32 26.48
C LEU A 149 1.90 14.36 26.17
N VAL A 150 2.70 13.66 26.97
CA VAL A 150 4.16 13.71 26.92
C VAL A 150 4.74 12.43 26.31
N GLN A 151 5.55 12.56 25.26
CA GLN A 151 6.26 11.43 24.66
C GLN A 151 7.27 10.82 25.65
N GLY A 152 7.34 9.50 25.70
CA GLY A 152 8.14 8.73 26.67
C GLY A 152 7.49 8.56 28.04
N LYS A 153 6.35 9.22 28.30
CA LYS A 153 5.57 9.08 29.54
C LYS A 153 4.15 8.59 29.25
N ASP A 154 3.38 9.39 28.52
CA ASP A 154 1.99 9.08 28.22
C ASP A 154 1.87 8.20 26.97
N TYR A 155 2.82 8.34 26.04
CA TYR A 155 2.91 7.53 24.83
C TYR A 155 4.34 7.46 24.31
N TYR A 156 4.63 6.44 23.53
CA TYR A 156 5.83 6.34 22.71
C TYR A 156 5.39 6.05 21.29
N LEU A 157 5.72 6.93 20.35
CA LEU A 157 5.47 6.72 18.94
C LEU A 157 6.80 6.55 18.23
N ARG A 158 6.94 5.49 17.44
CA ARG A 158 8.15 5.28 16.64
C ARG A 158 7.99 6.00 15.30
N LEU A 159 8.95 6.87 14.98
CA LEU A 159 9.01 7.48 13.66
C LEU A 159 9.20 6.39 12.60
N THR A 160 8.24 6.30 11.69
CA THR A 160 8.33 5.46 10.51
C THR A 160 8.21 6.35 9.29
N GLY A 161 9.34 6.75 8.74
CA GLY A 161 9.40 7.58 7.54
C GLY A 161 9.29 6.78 6.25
N ALA A 162 9.13 7.50 5.15
CA ALA A 162 9.28 6.94 3.81
C ALA A 162 10.63 6.20 3.68
N GLY A 163 10.63 5.07 2.98
CA GLY A 163 11.79 4.20 2.78
C GLY A 163 11.97 3.10 3.84
N PHE A 164 11.18 3.08 4.92
CA PHE A 164 11.28 2.03 5.93
C PHE A 164 10.79 0.67 5.37
N PRO A 165 11.56 -0.42 5.50
CA PRO A 165 11.14 -1.74 5.03
C PRO A 165 10.26 -2.46 6.08
N LEU A 166 9.08 -2.88 5.67
CA LEU A 166 8.13 -3.71 6.42
C LEU A 166 8.22 -5.16 5.97
N GLY A 167 8.93 -5.96 6.78
CA GLY A 167 9.04 -7.42 6.61
C GLY A 167 8.13 -8.21 7.55
N ALA A 168 8.41 -9.51 7.66
CA ALA A 168 7.65 -10.45 8.49
C ALA A 168 7.80 -10.20 10.01
N GLY A 169 8.91 -9.61 10.44
CA GLY A 169 9.20 -9.35 11.86
C GLY A 169 8.36 -8.23 12.49
N GLY A 170 7.47 -7.61 11.72
CA GLY A 170 6.67 -6.49 12.19
C GLY A 170 7.50 -5.23 12.45
N MET A 171 6.78 -4.17 12.80
CA MET A 171 7.33 -2.89 13.13
C MET A 171 6.51 -2.28 14.25
N ARG A 172 7.14 -2.02 15.38
CA ARG A 172 6.52 -1.28 16.47
C ARG A 172 6.05 0.09 15.99
N ALA A 173 4.74 0.32 16.03
CA ALA A 173 4.12 1.60 15.73
C ALA A 173 4.19 2.51 16.96
N GLY A 174 3.92 1.96 18.14
CA GLY A 174 4.01 2.70 19.40
C GLY A 174 3.60 1.90 20.62
N ALA A 175 3.66 2.57 21.77
CA ALA A 175 3.15 2.13 23.05
C ALA A 175 2.33 3.28 23.68
N TYR A 176 1.17 2.98 24.24
CA TYR A 176 0.23 4.01 24.72
C TYR A 176 -0.14 3.76 26.17
N GLY A 177 0.12 4.73 27.03
CA GLY A 177 -0.12 4.62 28.46
C GLY A 177 -1.60 4.78 28.80
N ARG A 178 -1.91 4.56 30.08
CA ARG A 178 -3.29 4.67 30.60
C ARG A 178 -3.92 6.03 30.30
N ARG A 179 -3.21 7.11 30.59
CA ARG A 179 -3.69 8.48 30.34
C ARG A 179 -4.05 8.70 28.88
N PHE A 180 -3.19 8.26 27.96
CA PHE A 180 -3.44 8.34 26.52
C PHE A 180 -4.74 7.61 26.15
N ILE A 181 -4.91 6.37 26.62
CA ILE A 181 -6.10 5.56 26.33
C ILE A 181 -7.37 6.13 26.97
N ASP A 182 -7.24 6.82 28.11
CA ASP A 182 -8.38 7.43 28.78
C ASP A 182 -8.84 8.73 28.08
N GLU A 183 -7.92 9.46 27.43
CA GLU A 183 -8.17 10.73 26.73
C GLU A 183 -8.42 10.59 25.21
N ILE A 184 -7.90 9.54 24.57
CA ILE A 184 -7.96 9.35 23.11
C ILE A 184 -8.85 8.16 22.76
N ASP A 185 -9.99 8.41 22.11
CA ASP A 185 -10.92 7.35 21.67
C ASP A 185 -10.31 6.46 20.59
N GLN A 186 -9.70 7.06 19.57
CA GLN A 186 -9.02 6.35 18.48
C GLN A 186 -7.77 7.08 18.03
N LEU A 187 -6.73 6.32 17.69
CA LEU A 187 -5.56 6.82 16.97
C LEU A 187 -5.48 6.06 15.67
N ARG A 188 -5.90 6.69 14.58
CA ARG A 188 -5.90 6.06 13.27
C ARG A 188 -4.61 6.35 12.54
N LEU A 189 -4.07 5.32 11.89
CA LEU A 189 -2.89 5.37 11.07
C LEU A 189 -3.26 4.94 9.65
N ARG A 190 -3.00 5.81 8.68
CA ARG A 190 -3.10 5.55 7.25
C ARG A 190 -1.70 5.26 6.74
N LEU A 191 -1.46 4.01 6.41
CA LEU A 191 -0.16 3.54 5.94
C LEU A 191 -0.23 3.20 4.47
N ARG A 192 0.62 3.87 3.68
CA ARG A 192 0.84 3.57 2.28
C ARG A 192 2.21 2.92 2.10
N VAL A 193 2.25 1.82 1.35
CA VAL A 193 3.45 1.04 1.09
C VAL A 193 3.57 0.68 -0.38
N ALA A 194 4.78 0.63 -0.90
CA ALA A 194 5.12 0.04 -2.19
C ALA A 194 5.48 -1.43 -2.01
N ASP A 195 5.01 -2.30 -2.89
CA ASP A 195 5.45 -3.69 -2.95
C ASP A 195 6.70 -3.86 -3.84
N ALA A 196 7.25 -5.08 -3.88
CA ALA A 196 8.45 -5.40 -4.66
C ALA A 196 8.30 -5.16 -6.18
N VAL A 197 7.08 -4.98 -6.68
CA VAL A 197 6.79 -4.70 -8.09
C VAL A 197 6.37 -3.25 -8.35
N GLY A 198 6.47 -2.41 -7.31
CA GLY A 198 6.18 -0.98 -7.34
C GLY A 198 4.69 -0.63 -7.38
N ASP A 199 3.78 -1.55 -7.03
CA ASP A 199 2.39 -1.19 -6.80
C ASP A 199 2.23 -0.62 -5.38
N SER A 200 1.45 0.46 -5.25
CA SER A 200 1.19 1.12 -3.97
C SER A 200 -0.10 0.59 -3.33
N HIS A 201 -0.01 0.21 -2.06
CA HIS A 201 -1.12 -0.30 -1.25
C HIS A 201 -1.31 0.58 -0.03
N GLU A 202 -2.56 0.74 0.41
CA GLU A 202 -2.90 1.59 1.54
C GLU A 202 -3.85 0.85 2.48
N ARG A 203 -3.65 1.02 3.79
CA ARG A 203 -4.56 0.53 4.82
C ARG A 203 -4.70 1.57 5.93
N ILE A 204 -5.93 1.76 6.40
CA ILE A 204 -6.22 2.52 7.62
C ILE A 204 -6.39 1.51 8.77
N MET A 205 -5.77 1.80 9.90
CA MET A 205 -5.80 0.96 11.10
C MET A 205 -6.06 1.84 12.31
N ASP A 206 -6.88 1.35 13.24
CA ASP A 206 -7.07 1.99 14.55
C ASP A 206 -6.15 1.33 15.57
N LEU A 207 -5.13 2.07 16.00
CA LEU A 207 -4.11 1.60 16.92
C LEU A 207 -4.66 1.43 18.35
N MET A 208 -5.81 2.02 18.68
CA MET A 208 -6.43 1.91 20.02
C MET A 208 -7.43 0.75 20.12
N ARG A 209 -7.70 0.06 19.02
CA ARG A 209 -8.67 -1.04 19.00
C ARG A 209 -8.23 -2.13 19.95
N GLY A 210 -9.07 -2.49 20.93
CA GLY A 210 -8.78 -3.52 21.93
C GLY A 210 -8.19 -3.00 23.24
N ALA A 211 -7.57 -1.82 23.24
CA ALA A 211 -6.82 -1.29 24.39
C ALA A 211 -7.64 -1.25 25.69
N ARG A 212 -8.91 -0.85 25.59
CA ARG A 212 -9.83 -0.77 26.74
C ARG A 212 -10.41 -2.11 27.17
N MET A 213 -10.57 -3.04 26.24
CA MET A 213 -11.18 -4.36 26.51
C MET A 213 -10.18 -5.32 27.16
N GLU A 214 -8.90 -5.19 26.82
CA GLU A 214 -7.83 -6.07 27.28
C GLU A 214 -7.03 -5.47 28.45
N ARG A 215 -7.55 -4.41 29.08
CA ARG A 215 -6.82 -3.65 30.10
C ARG A 215 -6.50 -4.55 31.30
N PRO A 216 -5.23 -4.59 31.76
CA PRO A 216 -4.88 -5.36 32.94
C PRO A 216 -5.61 -4.84 34.18
N GLY A 217 -6.39 -5.71 34.82
CA GLY A 217 -7.14 -5.41 36.04
C GLY A 217 -8.49 -4.72 35.86
N SER A 218 -9.06 -4.71 34.63
CA SER A 218 -10.47 -4.37 34.39
C SER A 218 -11.41 -5.55 34.61
#